data_AF-A0A9E7LEC1-F1
#
_entry.id   AF-A0A9E7LEC1-F1
#
_cell.length_a   1.000
_cell.length_b   1.000
_cell.length_c   1.000
_cell.angle_alpha   90.00
_cell.angle_beta   90.00
_cell.angle_gamma   90.00
#
_symmetry.space_group_name_H-M   'P 1'
#
loop_
_entity.id
_entity.type
_entity.pdbx_description
1 polymer ?
#
loop_
_entity_poly.entity_id
_entity_poly.type
_entity_poly.pdbx_seq_one_letter_code
_entity_poly.pdbx_strand_id
1 'polypeptide(L)'
;MAKSKSLVKDYMTKNVVTVSPQTTTSEVIKLMKESDHNSYPVVENNKLVGMVTSFDIVVKDWADHVSELMSTKLVVANENLSINDASRVMFRRGISRMPVINEKGEIVGIITNTDMVRSHIERSTPNKVDYFKSTMDQLYGIKSTLKHMQVDTDKIRPTQDRVYADELEGRTYELKMGLAEPAIVVKTGDRWILVDGHHRTVAAKQLGCKTIDAYVIDLGKDIRLGLEKTADKAGITTFDDIEIIDDDKHPLIAITESIQDNEKSD
;
A
#
# COMPACT_ATOMS: atom_id res chain seq x y z
N MET A 1 -4.79 -24.96 -1.18
CA MET A 1 -5.27 -24.30 -2.41
C MET A 1 -4.09 -23.54 -3.02
N ALA A 2 -3.87 -23.61 -4.33
CA ALA A 2 -2.76 -22.91 -4.98
C ALA A 2 -2.90 -21.40 -4.72
N LYS A 3 -1.86 -20.76 -4.17
CA LYS A 3 -1.82 -19.30 -3.98
C LYS A 3 -2.11 -18.65 -5.33
N SER A 4 -3.21 -17.90 -5.42
CA SER A 4 -3.43 -16.97 -6.53
C SER A 4 -2.17 -16.12 -6.69
N LYS A 5 -1.49 -16.27 -7.84
CA LYS A 5 -0.26 -15.55 -8.13
C LYS A 5 -0.68 -14.14 -8.54
N SER A 6 -0.55 -13.16 -7.65
CA SER A 6 -0.79 -11.74 -7.97
C SER A 6 0.06 -11.31 -9.16
N LEU A 7 -0.59 -10.76 -10.18
CA LEU A 7 0.03 -10.39 -11.45
C LEU A 7 0.22 -8.88 -11.54
N VAL A 8 1.16 -8.45 -12.37
CA VAL A 8 1.44 -7.03 -12.64
C VAL A 8 0.16 -6.30 -13.08
N LYS A 9 -0.65 -6.89 -13.95
CA LYS A 9 -1.91 -6.28 -14.44
C LYS A 9 -2.95 -5.97 -13.37
N ASP A 10 -2.87 -6.64 -12.22
CA ASP A 10 -3.79 -6.43 -11.10
C ASP A 10 -3.44 -5.16 -10.32
N TYR A 11 -2.18 -4.69 -10.44
CA TYR A 11 -1.65 -3.58 -9.64
C TYR A 11 -1.15 -2.39 -10.47
N MET A 12 -0.89 -2.57 -11.76
CA MET A 12 -0.40 -1.50 -12.62
C MET A 12 -1.42 -0.36 -12.76
N THR A 13 -0.92 0.85 -12.93
CA THR A 13 -1.73 1.97 -13.40
C THR A 13 -2.04 1.77 -14.88
N LYS A 14 -3.33 1.76 -15.23
CA LYS A 14 -3.84 1.62 -16.60
C LYS A 14 -4.03 3.00 -17.24
N ASN A 15 -4.23 3.04 -18.56
CA ASN A 15 -4.45 4.29 -19.32
C ASN A 15 -3.29 5.29 -19.16
N VAL A 16 -2.10 4.83 -19.48
CA VAL A 16 -0.88 5.61 -19.33
C VAL A 16 -0.83 6.70 -20.39
N VAL A 17 -0.55 7.94 -19.96
CA VAL A 17 -0.24 9.03 -20.88
C VAL A 17 1.11 8.74 -21.51
N THR A 18 1.15 8.74 -22.84
CA THR A 18 2.36 8.47 -23.62
C THR A 18 2.69 9.67 -24.50
N VAL A 19 3.94 9.74 -24.92
CA VAL A 19 4.43 10.74 -25.89
C VAL A 19 4.99 10.04 -27.12
N SER A 20 5.19 10.76 -28.21
CA SER A 20 5.82 10.23 -29.42
C SER A 20 7.30 10.60 -29.48
N PRO A 21 8.13 9.91 -30.30
CA PRO A 21 9.52 10.30 -30.52
C PRO A 21 9.68 11.75 -31.05
N GLN A 22 8.66 12.25 -31.75
CA GLN A 22 8.64 13.60 -32.32
C GLN A 22 8.03 14.66 -31.39
N THR A 23 7.49 14.25 -30.25
CA THR A 23 7.02 15.20 -29.24
C THR A 23 8.20 16.06 -28.80
N THR A 24 7.98 17.37 -28.69
CA THR A 24 9.07 18.29 -28.35
C THR A 24 9.40 18.23 -26.86
N THR A 25 10.65 18.51 -26.52
CA THR A 25 11.09 18.58 -25.12
C THR A 25 10.28 19.61 -24.33
N SER A 26 9.96 20.75 -24.94
CA SER A 26 9.10 21.78 -24.35
C SER A 26 7.68 21.29 -24.04
N GLU A 27 7.07 20.50 -24.94
CA GLU A 27 5.76 19.90 -24.69
C GLU A 27 5.82 18.87 -23.55
N VAL A 28 6.87 18.05 -23.48
CA VAL A 28 7.04 17.10 -22.38
C VAL A 28 7.22 17.82 -21.04
N ILE A 29 8.02 18.90 -20.99
CA ILE A 29 8.16 19.72 -19.79
C ILE A 29 6.82 20.31 -19.38
N LYS A 30 6.02 20.78 -20.34
CA LYS A 30 4.67 21.28 -20.07
C LYS A 30 3.78 20.20 -19.47
N LEU A 31 3.77 18.99 -20.05
CA LEU A 31 3.06 17.84 -19.50
C LEU A 31 3.50 17.51 -18.06
N MET A 32 4.81 17.54 -17.79
CA MET A 32 5.35 17.31 -16.44
C MET A 32 4.93 18.38 -15.44
N LYS A 33 4.74 19.63 -15.87
CA LYS A 33 4.28 20.73 -15.00
C LYS A 33 2.77 20.71 -14.76
N GLU A 34 2.02 20.25 -15.74
CA GLU A 34 0.55 20.22 -15.73
C GLU A 34 -0.01 18.93 -15.13
N SER A 35 0.84 17.94 -14.85
CA SER A 35 0.46 16.67 -14.24
C SER A 35 1.41 16.28 -13.12
N ASP A 36 1.00 15.33 -12.26
CA ASP A 36 1.85 14.81 -11.18
C ASP A 36 2.86 13.76 -11.68
N HIS A 37 3.18 13.74 -12.98
CA HIS A 37 3.99 12.70 -13.62
C HIS A 37 5.36 13.23 -14.07
N ASN A 38 6.42 12.64 -13.51
CA ASN A 38 7.82 12.97 -13.84
C ASN A 38 8.44 12.08 -14.94
N SER A 39 7.64 11.26 -15.62
CA SER A 39 8.12 10.40 -16.71
C SER A 39 7.01 9.97 -17.65
N TYR A 40 7.33 9.78 -18.92
CA TYR A 40 6.40 9.29 -19.93
C TYR A 40 7.02 8.18 -20.77
N PRO A 41 6.28 7.09 -21.03
CA PRO A 41 6.66 6.14 -22.06
C PRO A 41 6.55 6.81 -23.43
N VAL A 42 7.53 6.52 -24.28
CA VAL A 42 7.58 6.98 -25.66
C VAL A 42 7.07 5.85 -26.55
N VAL A 43 6.03 6.12 -27.32
CA VAL A 43 5.32 5.15 -28.16
C VAL A 43 5.36 5.58 -29.61
N GLU A 44 5.66 4.64 -30.49
CA GLU A 44 5.58 4.80 -31.93
C GLU A 44 4.83 3.59 -32.52
N ASN A 45 3.81 3.82 -33.36
CA ASN A 45 3.00 2.76 -33.96
C ASN A 45 2.45 1.75 -32.92
N ASN A 46 1.92 2.24 -31.80
CA ASN A 46 1.43 1.49 -30.63
C ASN A 46 2.48 0.62 -29.91
N LYS A 47 3.77 0.73 -30.26
CA LYS A 47 4.85 0.01 -29.60
C LYS A 47 5.65 0.94 -28.71
N LEU A 48 6.02 0.42 -27.55
CA LEU A 48 6.92 1.10 -26.64
C LEU A 48 8.34 1.12 -27.23
N VAL A 49 8.85 2.32 -27.53
CA VAL A 49 10.17 2.52 -28.15
C VAL A 49 11.17 3.22 -27.22
N GLY A 50 10.69 3.85 -26.14
CA GLY A 50 11.55 4.50 -25.17
C GLY A 50 10.81 4.98 -23.93
N MET A 51 11.54 5.63 -23.04
CA MET A 51 10.98 6.31 -21.87
C MET A 51 11.77 7.60 -21.65
N VAL A 52 11.06 8.68 -21.36
CA VAL A 52 11.66 9.98 -21.03
C VAL A 52 11.28 10.35 -19.60
N THR A 53 12.26 10.78 -18.82
CA THR A 53 12.09 11.21 -17.43
C THR A 53 12.54 12.66 -17.27
N SER A 54 12.08 13.33 -16.21
CA SER A 54 12.60 14.66 -15.86
C SER A 54 14.13 14.63 -15.64
N PHE A 55 14.67 13.52 -15.14
CA PHE A 55 16.10 13.33 -15.00
C PHE A 55 16.82 13.33 -16.36
N ASP A 56 16.29 12.63 -17.37
CA ASP A 56 16.87 12.64 -18.73
C ASP A 56 16.95 14.07 -19.29
N ILE A 57 15.93 14.89 -19.06
CA ILE A 57 15.86 16.29 -19.53
C ILE A 57 16.91 17.16 -18.81
N VAL A 58 17.19 16.88 -17.54
CA VAL A 58 18.12 17.68 -16.72
C VAL A 58 19.59 17.32 -16.99
N VAL A 59 19.90 16.04 -17.20
CA VAL A 59 21.31 15.57 -17.26
C VAL A 59 21.88 15.47 -18.67
N LYS A 60 21.04 15.42 -19.70
CA LYS A 60 21.48 15.35 -21.10
C LYS A 60 21.54 16.76 -21.71
N ASP A 61 22.32 16.90 -22.77
CA ASP A 61 22.31 18.13 -23.57
C ASP A 61 20.91 18.38 -24.11
N TRP A 62 20.55 19.66 -24.21
CA TRP A 62 19.24 20.05 -24.74
C TRP A 62 19.07 19.51 -26.17
N ALA A 63 17.92 18.89 -26.41
CA ALA A 63 17.48 18.47 -27.73
C ALA A 63 16.02 18.90 -27.93
N ASP A 64 15.64 19.16 -29.18
CA ASP A 64 14.30 19.65 -29.49
C ASP A 64 13.25 18.53 -29.40
N HIS A 65 13.65 17.28 -29.67
CA HIS A 65 12.74 16.13 -29.68
C HIS A 65 13.08 15.07 -28.63
N VAL A 66 12.03 14.43 -28.13
CA VAL A 66 12.11 13.34 -27.14
C VAL A 66 12.95 12.16 -27.64
N SER A 67 12.96 11.87 -28.94
CA SER A 67 13.74 10.79 -29.53
C SER A 67 15.23 10.84 -29.19
N GLU A 68 15.78 12.03 -28.97
CA GLU A 68 17.18 12.28 -28.65
C GLU A 68 17.45 12.22 -27.14
N LEU A 69 16.41 12.47 -26.31
CA LEU A 69 16.50 12.44 -24.85
C LEU A 69 16.06 11.12 -24.23
N MET A 70 15.26 10.32 -24.92
CA MET A 70 14.66 9.12 -24.35
C MET A 70 15.70 8.02 -24.09
N SER A 71 15.45 7.21 -23.07
CA SER A 71 16.15 5.96 -22.85
C SER A 71 15.49 4.84 -23.66
N THR A 72 16.27 4.12 -24.47
CA THR A 72 15.78 3.02 -25.33
C THR A 72 16.04 1.62 -24.76
N LYS A 73 17.00 1.49 -23.84
CA LYS A 73 17.28 0.24 -23.11
C LYS A 73 16.35 0.12 -21.92
N LEU A 74 15.10 -0.26 -22.20
CA LEU A 74 14.06 -0.36 -21.19
C LEU A 74 14.04 -1.72 -20.51
N VAL A 75 13.80 -1.70 -19.20
CA VAL A 75 13.31 -2.87 -18.48
C VAL A 75 11.79 -2.74 -18.40
N VAL A 76 11.09 -3.72 -18.98
CA VAL A 76 9.63 -3.75 -19.07
C VAL A 76 9.09 -4.98 -18.35
N ALA A 77 7.87 -4.88 -17.85
CA ALA A 77 7.13 -6.03 -17.32
C ALA A 77 6.10 -6.51 -18.34
N ASN A 78 5.93 -7.82 -18.46
CA ASN A 78 4.73 -8.35 -19.10
C ASN A 78 3.56 -8.26 -18.12
N GLU A 79 2.35 -7.98 -18.60
CA GLU A 79 1.15 -7.83 -17.77
C GLU A 79 0.81 -9.09 -16.93
N ASN A 80 1.22 -10.27 -17.40
CA ASN A 80 1.04 -11.55 -16.71
C ASN A 80 2.28 -11.97 -15.88
N LEU A 81 3.29 -11.11 -15.76
CA LEU A 81 4.41 -11.33 -14.85
C LEU A 81 3.91 -11.29 -13.40
N SER A 82 4.51 -12.10 -12.51
CA SER A 82 4.14 -12.01 -11.10
C SER A 82 4.67 -10.75 -10.46
N ILE A 83 3.89 -10.21 -9.53
CA ILE A 83 4.26 -8.99 -8.83
C ILE A 83 5.59 -9.14 -8.08
N ASN A 84 5.84 -10.31 -7.49
CA ASN A 84 7.08 -10.61 -6.78
C ASN A 84 8.29 -10.65 -7.72
N ASP A 85 8.12 -11.20 -8.92
CA ASP A 85 9.18 -11.27 -9.92
C ASP A 85 9.48 -9.87 -10.45
N ALA A 86 8.45 -9.06 -10.70
CA ALA A 86 8.58 -7.65 -11.03
C ALA A 86 9.33 -6.88 -9.93
N SER A 87 8.96 -7.03 -8.66
CA SER A 87 9.66 -6.39 -7.52
C SER A 87 11.14 -6.77 -7.47
N ARG A 88 11.47 -8.06 -7.70
CA ARG A 88 12.87 -8.53 -7.72
C ARG A 88 13.67 -7.89 -8.84
N VAL A 89 13.09 -7.75 -10.02
CA VAL A 89 13.72 -7.09 -11.17
C VAL A 89 13.97 -5.61 -10.85
N MET A 90 12.95 -4.90 -10.35
CA MET A 90 13.06 -3.49 -9.96
C MET A 90 14.16 -3.28 -8.91
N PHE A 91 14.14 -4.07 -7.84
CA PHE A 91 15.12 -3.98 -6.76
C PHE A 91 16.55 -4.24 -7.24
N ARG A 92 16.79 -5.33 -7.98
CA ARG A 92 18.13 -5.70 -8.45
C ARG A 92 18.70 -4.73 -9.48
N ARG A 93 17.83 -4.05 -10.23
CA ARG A 93 18.23 -3.09 -11.28
C ARG A 93 18.24 -1.64 -10.77
N GLY A 94 17.80 -1.38 -9.54
CA GLY A 94 17.68 -0.02 -9.01
C GLY A 94 16.62 0.83 -9.74
N ILE A 95 15.58 0.18 -10.28
CA ILE A 95 14.55 0.84 -11.09
C ILE A 95 13.31 1.09 -10.24
N SER A 96 12.78 2.32 -10.28
CA SER A 96 11.61 2.72 -9.48
C SER A 96 10.26 2.55 -10.19
N ARG A 97 10.27 2.39 -11.53
CA ARG A 97 9.08 2.20 -12.37
C ARG A 97 9.41 1.41 -13.64
N MET A 98 8.47 0.59 -14.10
CA MET A 98 8.59 -0.16 -15.34
C MET A 98 7.33 0.03 -16.20
N PRO A 99 7.46 0.31 -17.50
CA PRO A 99 6.36 0.15 -18.44
C PRO A 99 5.89 -1.32 -18.45
N VAL A 100 4.58 -1.50 -18.56
CA VAL A 100 3.94 -2.81 -18.66
C VAL A 100 3.42 -3.00 -20.08
N ILE A 101 3.78 -4.12 -20.69
CA ILE A 101 3.38 -4.48 -22.05
C ILE A 101 2.54 -5.76 -22.07
N ASN A 102 1.67 -5.88 -23.07
CA ASN A 102 0.98 -7.12 -23.39
C ASN A 102 1.85 -8.05 -24.26
N GLU A 103 1.33 -9.22 -24.64
CA GLU A 103 2.02 -10.19 -25.51
C GLU A 103 2.34 -9.66 -26.92
N LYS A 104 1.62 -8.63 -27.39
CA LYS A 104 1.85 -7.98 -28.69
C LYS A 104 2.95 -6.91 -28.63
N GLY A 105 3.49 -6.62 -27.44
CA GLY A 105 4.47 -5.55 -27.21
C GLY A 105 3.86 -4.15 -27.13
N GLU A 106 2.55 -4.05 -26.98
CA GLU A 106 1.84 -2.78 -26.80
C GLU A 106 1.87 -2.40 -25.32
N ILE A 107 2.03 -1.11 -25.03
CA ILE A 107 1.98 -0.62 -23.64
C ILE A 107 0.54 -0.66 -23.11
N VAL A 108 0.37 -1.28 -21.95
CA VAL A 108 -0.93 -1.43 -21.28
C VAL A 108 -0.96 -0.83 -19.88
N GLY A 109 0.20 -0.48 -19.32
CA GLY A 109 0.29 0.11 -18.00
C GLY A 109 1.68 0.59 -17.62
N ILE A 110 1.78 1.17 -16.42
CA ILE A 110 3.03 1.41 -15.70
C ILE A 110 2.90 0.78 -14.32
N ILE A 111 3.99 0.20 -13.82
CA ILE A 111 4.06 -0.28 -12.46
C ILE A 111 5.24 0.32 -11.70
N THR A 112 5.01 0.69 -10.44
CA THR A 112 5.95 1.45 -9.61
C THR A 112 6.28 0.74 -8.30
N ASN A 113 7.30 1.21 -7.57
CA ASN A 113 7.59 0.72 -6.22
C ASN A 113 6.38 0.85 -5.28
N THR A 114 5.62 1.93 -5.41
CA THR A 114 4.38 2.14 -4.64
C THR A 114 3.37 1.04 -4.91
N ASP A 115 3.22 0.60 -6.17
CA ASP A 115 2.34 -0.53 -6.50
C ASP A 115 2.86 -1.85 -5.93
N MET A 116 4.18 -2.04 -5.84
CA MET A 116 4.77 -3.23 -5.20
C MET A 116 4.44 -3.26 -3.71
N VAL A 117 4.62 -2.12 -3.04
CA VAL A 117 4.29 -1.94 -1.62
C VAL A 117 2.80 -2.16 -1.39
N ARG A 118 1.92 -1.53 -2.19
CA ARG A 118 0.47 -1.75 -2.15
C ARG A 118 0.12 -3.22 -2.32
N SER A 119 0.75 -3.93 -3.25
CA SER A 119 0.51 -5.37 -3.41
C SER A 119 0.97 -6.20 -2.21
N HIS A 120 2.07 -5.80 -1.56
CA HIS A 120 2.55 -6.53 -0.40
C HIS A 120 1.56 -6.42 0.75
N ILE A 121 1.10 -5.19 0.98
CA ILE A 121 0.10 -4.78 1.96
C ILE A 121 -1.24 -5.54 1.75
N GLU A 122 -1.79 -5.51 0.55
CA GLU A 122 -3.02 -6.24 0.21
C GLU A 122 -2.89 -7.77 0.40
N ARG A 123 -1.68 -8.32 0.27
CA ARG A 123 -1.43 -9.77 0.35
C ARG A 123 -1.02 -10.27 1.73
N SER A 124 -0.47 -9.41 2.59
CA SER A 124 -0.11 -9.78 3.97
C SER A 124 -1.33 -10.09 4.81
N THR A 125 -2.42 -9.34 4.62
CA THR A 125 -3.60 -9.41 5.49
C THR A 125 -4.37 -10.73 5.37
N PRO A 126 -4.72 -11.25 4.17
CA PRO A 126 -5.50 -12.49 4.08
C PRO A 126 -4.78 -13.73 4.64
N ASN A 127 -3.47 -13.84 4.46
CA ASN A 127 -2.70 -14.98 4.99
C ASN A 127 -2.65 -14.96 6.53
N LYS A 128 -2.49 -13.77 7.14
CA LYS A 128 -2.54 -13.60 8.60
C LYS A 128 -3.92 -13.98 9.14
N VAL A 129 -4.99 -13.54 8.46
CA VAL A 129 -6.38 -13.84 8.83
C VAL A 129 -6.66 -15.34 8.76
N ASP A 130 -6.28 -16.03 7.67
CA ASP A 130 -6.49 -17.47 7.52
C ASP A 130 -5.72 -18.29 8.56
N TYR A 131 -4.49 -17.87 8.86
CA TYR A 131 -3.68 -18.48 9.92
C TYR A 131 -4.38 -18.31 11.28
N PHE A 132 -4.74 -17.07 11.64
CA PHE A 132 -5.38 -16.77 12.91
C PHE A 132 -6.71 -17.53 13.06
N LYS A 133 -7.54 -17.53 12.00
CA LYS A 133 -8.79 -18.30 11.94
C LYS A 133 -8.55 -19.79 12.21
N SER A 134 -7.60 -20.39 11.50
CA SER A 134 -7.28 -21.82 11.65
C SER A 134 -6.78 -22.15 13.06
N THR A 135 -5.97 -21.28 13.65
CA THR A 135 -5.51 -21.41 15.04
C THR A 135 -6.66 -21.30 16.03
N MET A 136 -7.60 -20.37 15.86
CA MET A 136 -8.79 -20.27 16.72
C MET A 136 -9.69 -21.51 16.59
N ASP A 137 -9.91 -22.00 15.37
CA ASP A 137 -10.68 -23.22 15.11
C ASP A 137 -10.09 -24.43 15.85
N GLN A 138 -8.76 -24.58 15.79
CA GLN A 138 -8.04 -25.65 16.47
C GLN A 138 -8.05 -25.49 18.00
N LEU A 139 -7.77 -24.30 18.51
CA LEU A 139 -7.68 -24.04 19.96
C LEU A 139 -9.01 -24.25 20.68
N TYR A 140 -10.12 -23.88 20.05
CA TYR A 140 -11.44 -23.96 20.68
C TYR A 140 -12.31 -25.12 20.17
N GLY A 141 -11.81 -25.93 19.23
CA GLY A 141 -12.58 -27.03 18.65
C GLY A 141 -13.86 -26.55 17.97
N ILE A 142 -13.76 -25.49 17.17
CA ILE A 142 -14.89 -24.84 16.50
C ILE A 142 -14.67 -24.77 14.99
N LYS A 143 -15.71 -24.37 14.28
CA LYS A 143 -15.67 -24.04 12.85
C LYS A 143 -16.15 -22.60 12.66
N SER A 144 -15.21 -21.66 12.71
CA SER A 144 -15.49 -20.25 12.48
C SER A 144 -15.76 -19.95 11.00
N THR A 145 -16.41 -18.81 10.76
CA THR A 145 -16.64 -18.24 9.43
C THR A 145 -15.83 -16.97 9.25
N LEU A 146 -15.44 -16.66 8.02
CA LEU A 146 -14.72 -15.44 7.66
C LEU A 146 -15.57 -14.59 6.72
N LYS A 147 -15.72 -13.30 7.03
CA LYS A 147 -16.40 -12.31 6.18
C LYS A 147 -15.54 -11.07 6.05
N HIS A 148 -15.56 -10.42 4.89
CA HIS A 148 -14.97 -9.10 4.69
C HIS A 148 -16.10 -8.08 4.65
N MET A 149 -16.10 -7.12 5.58
CA MET A 149 -17.19 -6.15 5.73
C MET A 149 -16.74 -4.88 6.47
N GLN A 150 -17.53 -3.81 6.34
CA GLN A 150 -17.43 -2.63 7.18
C GLN A 150 -17.98 -2.93 8.57
N VAL A 151 -17.22 -2.60 9.61
CA VAL A 151 -17.59 -2.79 11.02
C VAL A 151 -17.64 -1.44 11.71
N ASP A 152 -18.71 -1.22 12.48
CA ASP A 152 -18.91 -0.02 13.30
C ASP A 152 -17.78 0.12 14.33
N THR A 153 -17.05 1.23 14.27
CA THR A 153 -15.88 1.48 15.13
C THR A 153 -16.25 1.57 16.61
N ASP A 154 -17.50 1.91 16.94
CA ASP A 154 -17.96 2.05 18.32
C ASP A 154 -18.35 0.70 18.95
N LYS A 155 -18.56 -0.33 18.12
CA LYS A 155 -18.83 -1.70 18.59
C LYS A 155 -17.56 -2.50 18.86
N ILE A 156 -16.44 -2.06 18.29
CA ILE A 156 -15.17 -2.77 18.37
C ILE A 156 -14.52 -2.47 19.71
N ARG A 157 -14.14 -3.54 20.42
CA ARG A 157 -13.34 -3.48 21.63
C ARG A 157 -11.85 -3.65 21.29
N PRO A 158 -10.98 -2.69 21.64
CA PRO A 158 -9.55 -2.84 21.47
C PRO A 158 -8.94 -3.84 22.45
N THR A 159 -7.76 -4.34 22.08
CA THR A 159 -6.99 -5.31 22.88
C THR A 159 -5.57 -4.85 23.25
N GLN A 160 -5.13 -3.70 22.74
CA GLN A 160 -3.85 -3.06 23.07
C GLN A 160 -4.11 -1.80 23.88
N ASP A 161 -3.19 -1.48 24.79
CA ASP A 161 -3.27 -0.32 25.70
C ASP A 161 -2.64 0.94 25.12
N ARG A 162 -1.83 0.81 24.06
CA ARG A 162 -1.06 1.92 23.48
C ARG A 162 -1.01 1.88 21.96
N VAL A 163 -0.89 3.06 21.36
CA VAL A 163 -0.52 3.28 19.96
C VAL A 163 0.52 4.39 19.88
N TYR A 164 1.32 4.42 18.82
CA TYR A 164 2.38 5.41 18.63
C TYR A 164 1.91 6.52 17.68
N ALA A 165 2.21 7.78 18.02
CA ALA A 165 1.73 8.96 17.29
C ALA A 165 2.25 9.03 15.84
N ASP A 166 3.50 8.65 15.63
CA ASP A 166 4.17 8.63 14.33
C ASP A 166 3.56 7.60 13.37
N GLU A 167 3.28 6.39 13.87
CA GLU A 167 2.58 5.36 13.11
C GLU A 167 1.14 5.79 12.80
N LEU A 168 0.50 6.53 13.71
CA LEU A 168 -0.86 7.04 13.55
C LEU A 168 -0.98 8.03 12.40
N GLU A 169 -0.01 8.93 12.24
CA GLU A 169 0.04 9.87 11.11
C GLU A 169 0.12 9.10 9.77
N GLY A 170 1.00 8.10 9.70
CA GLY A 170 1.11 7.22 8.54
C GLY A 170 -0.21 6.50 8.22
N ARG A 171 -0.87 5.92 9.23
CA ARG A 171 -2.19 5.27 9.04
C ARG A 171 -3.28 6.24 8.62
N THR A 172 -3.24 7.47 9.12
CA THR A 172 -4.17 8.54 8.74
C THR A 172 -4.03 8.87 7.26
N TYR A 173 -2.80 9.00 6.75
CA TYR A 173 -2.53 9.20 5.33
C TYR A 173 -3.02 8.01 4.48
N GLU A 174 -2.69 6.78 4.90
CA GLU A 174 -3.13 5.57 4.19
C GLU A 174 -4.66 5.49 4.06
N LEU A 175 -5.40 5.81 5.14
CA LEU A 175 -6.87 5.84 5.14
C LEU A 175 -7.42 6.87 4.16
N LYS A 176 -6.88 8.10 4.16
CA LYS A 176 -7.31 9.17 3.23
C LYS A 176 -7.09 8.80 1.76
N MET A 177 -6.02 8.05 1.47
CA MET A 177 -5.66 7.64 0.11
C MET A 177 -6.31 6.31 -0.32
N GLY A 178 -7.11 5.68 0.55
CA GLY A 178 -7.71 4.36 0.26
C GLY A 178 -6.67 3.23 0.16
N LEU A 179 -5.54 3.38 0.86
CA LEU A 179 -4.41 2.44 0.86
C LEU A 179 -4.36 1.57 2.13
N ALA A 180 -5.19 1.88 3.14
CA ALA A 180 -5.18 1.19 4.41
C ALA A 180 -5.64 -0.27 4.27
N GLU A 181 -4.91 -1.19 4.90
CA GLU A 181 -5.33 -2.60 5.01
C GLU A 181 -6.64 -2.70 5.82
N PRO A 182 -7.47 -3.74 5.58
CA PRO A 182 -8.58 -4.06 6.46
C PRO A 182 -8.10 -4.50 7.85
N ALA A 183 -8.78 -4.07 8.91
CA ALA A 183 -8.53 -4.54 10.27
C ALA A 183 -8.90 -6.03 10.43
N ILE A 184 -8.46 -6.66 11.52
CA ILE A 184 -8.87 -8.04 11.87
C ILE A 184 -9.71 -7.98 13.13
N VAL A 185 -10.97 -8.40 13.02
CA VAL A 185 -11.94 -8.42 14.12
C VAL A 185 -12.44 -9.84 14.35
N VAL A 186 -12.49 -10.26 15.60
CA VAL A 186 -13.13 -11.52 16.00
C VAL A 186 -14.49 -11.22 16.60
N LYS A 187 -15.53 -11.84 16.05
CA LYS A 187 -16.88 -11.79 16.62
C LYS A 187 -17.11 -13.05 17.46
N THR A 188 -17.43 -12.84 18.73
CA THR A 188 -17.67 -13.89 19.72
C THR A 188 -18.90 -13.56 20.56
N GLY A 189 -19.97 -14.33 20.40
CA GLY A 189 -21.31 -13.92 20.84
C GLY A 189 -21.70 -12.56 20.23
N ASP A 190 -21.96 -11.59 21.10
CA ASP A 190 -22.29 -10.20 20.77
C ASP A 190 -21.07 -9.26 20.80
N ARG A 191 -19.89 -9.76 21.17
CA ARG A 191 -18.67 -8.96 21.32
C ARG A 191 -17.87 -8.94 20.02
N TRP A 192 -17.30 -7.78 19.70
CA TRP A 192 -16.44 -7.55 18.54
C TRP A 192 -15.06 -7.15 19.04
N ILE A 193 -14.09 -8.05 18.93
CA ILE A 193 -12.76 -7.89 19.53
C ILE A 193 -11.76 -7.57 18.43
N LEU A 194 -11.08 -6.43 18.53
CA LEU A 194 -10.00 -6.06 17.62
C LEU A 194 -8.77 -6.92 17.90
N VAL A 195 -8.29 -7.64 16.90
CA VAL A 195 -7.08 -8.45 16.99
C VAL A 195 -5.89 -7.72 16.37
N ASP A 196 -6.11 -7.04 15.25
CA ASP A 196 -5.08 -6.30 14.51
C ASP A 196 -5.69 -5.06 13.86
N GLY A 197 -4.90 -3.98 13.78
CA GLY A 197 -5.32 -2.70 13.20
C GLY A 197 -5.69 -1.61 14.20
N HIS A 198 -5.09 -1.60 15.40
CA HIS A 198 -5.36 -0.59 16.44
C HIS A 198 -5.06 0.82 15.97
N HIS A 199 -3.86 1.11 15.45
CA HIS A 199 -3.54 2.43 14.88
C HIS A 199 -4.48 2.84 13.76
N ARG A 200 -4.87 1.90 12.88
CA ARG A 200 -5.83 2.18 11.80
C ARG A 200 -7.20 2.52 12.35
N THR A 201 -7.67 1.83 13.39
CA THR A 201 -8.98 2.08 13.98
C THR A 201 -9.00 3.39 14.77
N VAL A 202 -7.92 3.69 15.51
CA VAL A 202 -7.75 4.99 16.19
C VAL A 202 -7.70 6.13 15.16
N ALA A 203 -6.90 6.01 14.10
CA ALA A 203 -6.82 7.00 13.03
C ALA A 203 -8.17 7.19 12.31
N ALA A 204 -8.89 6.10 12.03
CA ALA A 204 -10.23 6.17 11.44
C ALA A 204 -11.21 6.94 12.35
N LYS A 205 -11.20 6.69 13.67
CA LYS A 205 -12.02 7.44 14.62
C LYS A 205 -11.65 8.92 14.68
N GLN A 206 -10.35 9.25 14.69
CA GLN A 206 -9.87 10.64 14.65
C GLN A 206 -10.28 11.38 13.37
N LEU A 207 -10.37 10.66 12.24
CA LEU A 207 -10.91 11.17 10.98
C LEU A 207 -12.45 11.26 10.96
N GLY A 208 -13.14 10.83 12.02
CA GLY A 208 -14.60 10.82 12.10
C GLY A 208 -15.26 9.69 11.31
N CYS A 209 -14.51 8.66 10.90
CA CYS A 209 -15.06 7.48 10.25
C CYS A 209 -15.88 6.66 11.25
N LYS A 210 -17.16 6.40 10.93
CA LYS A 210 -18.06 5.57 11.76
C LYS A 210 -17.82 4.07 11.60
N THR A 211 -17.17 3.68 10.52
CA THR A 211 -16.88 2.28 10.20
C THR A 211 -15.44 2.12 9.76
N ILE A 212 -14.91 0.92 9.94
CA ILE A 212 -13.62 0.50 9.41
C ILE A 212 -13.80 -0.76 8.57
N ASP A 213 -13.04 -0.85 7.48
CA ASP A 213 -12.99 -2.07 6.68
C ASP A 213 -12.29 -3.18 7.46
N ALA A 214 -12.88 -4.38 7.53
CA ALA A 214 -12.34 -5.46 8.35
C ALA A 214 -12.63 -6.86 7.82
N TYR A 215 -11.68 -7.76 8.07
CA TYR A 215 -11.90 -9.20 8.07
C TYR A 215 -12.47 -9.63 9.43
N VAL A 216 -13.70 -10.14 9.40
CA VAL A 216 -14.45 -10.59 10.58
C VAL A 216 -14.42 -12.11 10.66
N ILE A 217 -13.78 -12.63 11.70
CA ILE A 217 -13.80 -14.05 12.06
C ILE A 217 -14.92 -14.26 13.09
N ASP A 218 -16.06 -14.81 12.65
CA ASP A 218 -17.17 -15.16 13.56
C ASP A 218 -17.00 -16.59 14.08
N LEU A 219 -16.83 -16.72 15.39
CA LEU A 219 -16.60 -18.01 16.07
C LEU A 219 -17.87 -18.86 16.17
N GLY A 220 -19.06 -18.27 15.97
CA GLY A 220 -20.35 -18.95 16.10
C GLY A 220 -20.70 -19.41 17.52
N LYS A 221 -19.85 -19.07 18.51
CA LYS A 221 -20.02 -19.37 19.94
C LYS A 221 -19.56 -18.16 20.75
N ASP A 222 -20.07 -18.05 21.98
CA ASP A 222 -19.58 -17.07 22.95
C ASP A 222 -18.38 -17.64 23.70
N ILE A 223 -17.19 -17.30 23.24
CA ILE A 223 -15.90 -17.73 23.76
C ILE A 223 -15.14 -16.50 24.23
N ARG A 224 -14.71 -16.48 25.49
CA ARG A 224 -13.84 -15.42 26.01
C ARG A 224 -12.40 -15.67 25.58
N LEU A 225 -11.85 -14.76 24.79
CA LEU A 225 -10.51 -14.87 24.23
C LEU A 225 -9.44 -14.53 25.27
N GLY A 226 -8.24 -15.10 25.10
CA GLY A 226 -7.08 -14.73 25.92
C GLY A 226 -6.70 -13.26 25.81
N LEU A 227 -6.82 -12.68 24.61
CA LEU A 227 -6.54 -11.27 24.30
C LEU A 227 -7.41 -10.32 25.14
N GLU A 228 -8.69 -10.67 25.32
CA GLU A 228 -9.61 -9.88 26.16
C GLU A 228 -9.15 -9.86 27.63
N LYS A 229 -8.64 -10.98 28.15
CA LYS A 229 -8.15 -11.04 29.53
C LYS A 229 -6.96 -10.12 29.77
N THR A 230 -6.09 -9.97 28.77
CA THR A 230 -4.98 -9.04 28.82
C THR A 230 -5.48 -7.60 28.80
N ALA A 231 -6.42 -7.28 27.90
CA ALA A 231 -7.07 -5.98 27.83
C ALA A 231 -7.79 -5.61 29.14
N ASP A 232 -8.53 -6.55 29.74
CA ASP A 232 -9.22 -6.37 31.03
C ASP A 232 -8.23 -5.97 32.14
N LYS A 233 -7.06 -6.62 32.19
CA LYS A 233 -6.01 -6.30 33.19
C LYS A 233 -5.40 -4.92 33.01
N ALA A 234 -5.35 -4.44 31.78
CA ALA A 234 -4.89 -3.11 31.43
C ALA A 234 -6.01 -2.04 31.51
N GLY A 235 -7.25 -2.43 31.85
CA GLY A 235 -8.38 -1.51 31.92
C GLY A 235 -8.92 -1.06 30.56
N ILE A 236 -8.61 -1.79 29.49
CA ILE A 236 -8.94 -1.40 28.11
C ILE A 236 -10.30 -1.95 27.70
N THR A 237 -11.25 -1.05 27.45
CA THR A 237 -12.63 -1.37 27.04
C THR A 237 -13.04 -0.67 25.75
N THR A 238 -12.56 0.56 25.54
CA THR A 238 -12.84 1.41 24.38
C THR A 238 -11.55 1.98 23.81
N PHE A 239 -11.61 2.59 22.63
CA PHE A 239 -10.45 3.26 22.04
C PHE A 239 -10.01 4.51 22.81
N ASP A 240 -10.88 5.07 23.66
CA ASP A 240 -10.56 6.22 24.51
C ASP A 240 -9.65 5.81 25.69
N ASP A 241 -9.59 4.51 26.01
CA ASP A 241 -8.71 3.94 27.03
C ASP A 241 -7.27 3.73 26.51
N ILE A 242 -7.03 3.90 25.20
CA ILE A 242 -5.71 3.69 24.58
C ILE A 242 -4.85 4.94 24.76
N GLU A 243 -3.64 4.75 25.29
CA GLU A 243 -2.63 5.79 25.39
C GLU A 243 -1.95 6.02 24.04
N ILE A 244 -1.91 7.28 23.57
CA ILE A 244 -1.11 7.67 22.41
C ILE A 244 0.26 8.09 22.94
N ILE A 245 1.27 7.27 22.66
CA ILE A 245 2.64 7.51 23.09
C ILE A 245 3.33 8.42 22.06
N ASP A 246 3.79 9.56 22.54
CA ASP A 246 4.63 10.53 21.84
C ASP A 246 6.06 10.43 22.39
N ASP A 247 6.69 9.28 22.20
CA ASP A 247 8.11 9.08 22.53
C ASP A 247 8.93 9.43 21.28
N ASP A 248 10.02 10.17 21.48
CA ASP A 248 10.95 10.61 20.43
C ASP A 248 11.14 9.54 19.35
N LYS A 249 10.49 9.79 18.20
CA LYS A 249 10.68 9.20 16.88
C LYS A 249 11.24 7.78 16.89
N HIS A 250 10.41 6.81 16.50
CA HIS A 250 10.85 5.44 16.23
C HIS A 250 12.21 5.44 15.51
N PRO A 251 13.18 4.58 15.83
CA PRO A 251 14.52 4.58 15.23
C PRO A 251 14.57 4.44 13.69
N LEU A 252 13.41 4.24 13.04
CA LEU A 252 13.25 4.27 11.58
C LEU A 252 12.98 5.69 11.04
N ILE A 253 12.30 6.54 11.83
CA ILE A 253 11.93 7.92 11.49
C ILE A 253 13.01 8.93 11.90
N ALA A 254 13.69 8.69 13.03
CA ALA A 254 14.80 9.52 13.49
C ALA A 254 15.91 9.69 12.44
N ILE A 255 16.07 8.71 11.54
CA ILE A 255 17.05 8.74 10.44
C ILE A 255 16.57 9.62 9.27
N THR A 256 15.26 9.71 9.02
CA THR A 256 14.71 10.42 7.86
C THR A 256 14.53 11.92 8.09
N GLU A 257 14.20 12.36 9.30
CA GLU A 257 14.05 13.80 9.59
C GLU A 257 15.39 14.51 9.83
N SER A 258 16.43 13.80 10.28
CA SER A 258 17.79 14.37 10.44
C SER A 258 18.37 14.93 9.13
N ILE A 259 17.77 14.61 7.97
CA ILE A 259 18.18 15.11 6.66
C ILE A 259 17.28 16.26 6.19
N GLN A 260 15.99 16.30 6.55
CA GLN A 260 15.07 17.34 6.08
C GLN A 260 15.23 18.68 6.80
N ASP A 261 15.70 18.69 8.04
CA ASP A 261 15.95 19.94 8.79
C ASP A 261 17.29 20.61 8.44
N ASN A 262 18.19 19.93 7.70
CA ASN A 262 19.48 20.49 7.30
C ASN A 262 19.47 21.24 5.96
N GLU A 263 18.33 21.38 5.27
CA GLU A 263 18.22 22.14 4.02
C GLU A 263 17.43 23.46 4.14
N LYS A 264 17.10 23.91 5.36
CA LYS A 264 16.47 25.23 5.61
C LYS A 264 17.30 26.16 6.49
N SER A 265 18.61 26.04 6.44
CA SER A 265 19.52 27.05 6.99
C SER A 265 20.78 27.10 6.15
N ASP A 266 20.71 27.84 5.04
CA ASP A 266 21.75 28.74 4.54
C ASP A 266 21.18 29.60 3.38
#